data_AF-A0A3Q8ZW80-F1
#
_entry.id   AF-A0A3Q8ZW80-F1
#
_cell.length_a   1.000
_cell.length_b   1.000
_cell.length_c   1.000
_cell.angle_alpha   90.00
_cell.angle_beta   90.00
_cell.angle_gamma   90.00
#
_symmetry.space_group_name_H-M   'P 1'
#
loop_
_entity.id
_entity.type
_entity.pdbx_description
1 polymer ?
#
loop_
_entity_poly.entity_id
_entity_poly.type
_entity_poly.pdbx_seq_one_letter_code
_entity_poly.pdbx_strand_id
1 'polypeptide(L)'
;MIPIQHIHPILVHFPIVLIYLLVAIDLVALVGGSAVTRRSGAGTISTFVALAAGVFAIGTWFFGGLALDHAEAAGFSSDIAEIHESLGGITAFAFLIWGIVRLVLWMRNRDMRVVTIAIPLIEICGAFLVTATAYYGGLLVYDLGVNVAKAAAIAG
;
A
#
# COMPACT_ATOMS: atom_id res chain seq x y z
N MET A 1 15.93 9.36 19.08
CA MET A 1 15.46 8.14 18.40
C MET A 1 13.98 8.29 18.13
N ILE A 2 13.49 7.99 16.91
CA ILE A 2 12.05 8.06 16.61
C ILE A 2 11.38 6.82 17.26
N PRO A 3 10.32 6.99 18.07
CA PRO A 3 9.58 5.87 18.64
C PRO A 3 9.00 4.95 17.55
N ILE A 4 9.04 3.64 17.77
CA ILE A 4 8.66 2.62 16.78
C ILE A 4 7.21 2.81 16.29
N GLN A 5 6.31 3.22 17.19
CA GLN A 5 4.89 3.47 16.90
C GLN A 5 4.66 4.65 15.94
N HIS A 6 5.65 5.52 15.71
CA HIS A 6 5.54 6.64 14.77
C HIS A 6 6.11 6.31 13.38
N ILE A 7 6.76 5.16 13.20
CA ILE A 7 7.32 4.77 11.90
C ILE A 7 6.20 4.34 10.94
N HIS A 8 5.22 3.55 11.42
CA HIS A 8 4.12 3.07 10.58
C HIS A 8 3.31 4.22 9.93
N PRO A 9 2.83 5.25 10.66
CA PRO A 9 2.11 6.38 10.05
C PRO A 9 2.91 7.17 9.01
N ILE A 10 4.26 7.14 9.07
CA ILE A 10 5.09 7.73 8.02
C ILE A 10 5.10 6.82 6.80
N LEU A 11 5.30 5.51 7.00
CA LEU A 11 5.44 4.54 5.91
C LEU A 11 4.16 4.33 5.10
N VAL A 12 2.97 4.42 5.70
CA VAL A 12 1.69 4.20 4.98
C VAL A 12 1.51 5.10 3.75
N HIS A 13 2.13 6.28 3.72
CA HIS A 13 2.01 7.21 2.59
C HIS A 13 2.61 6.65 1.30
N PHE A 14 3.69 5.86 1.40
CA PHE A 14 4.38 5.32 0.24
C PHE A 14 3.52 4.33 -0.55
N PRO A 15 3.02 3.21 0.01
CA PRO A 15 2.20 2.27 -0.75
C PRO A 15 0.90 2.90 -1.25
N ILE A 16 0.31 3.84 -0.51
CA ILE A 16 -0.87 4.60 -0.95
C ILE A 16 -0.53 5.42 -2.21
N VAL A 17 0.45 6.31 -2.14
CA VAL A 17 0.77 7.19 -3.27
C VAL A 17 1.28 6.39 -4.47
N LEU A 18 2.11 5.37 -4.24
CA LEU A 18 2.71 4.58 -5.32
C LEU A 18 1.68 3.77 -6.10
N ILE A 19 0.65 3.19 -5.47
CA ILE A 19 -0.38 2.45 -6.23
C ILE A 19 -1.25 3.40 -7.05
N TYR A 20 -1.61 4.57 -6.52
CA TYR A 20 -2.35 5.59 -7.28
C TYR A 20 -1.52 6.16 -8.44
N LEU A 21 -0.23 6.39 -8.21
CA LEU A 21 0.70 6.79 -9.25
C LEU A 21 0.84 5.71 -10.33
N LEU A 22 0.92 4.43 -9.93
CA LEU A 22 0.99 3.31 -10.85
C LEU A 22 -0.25 3.24 -11.76
N VAL A 23 -1.45 3.35 -11.18
CA VAL A 23 -2.72 3.44 -11.94
C VAL A 23 -2.66 4.57 -12.97
N ALA A 24 -2.19 5.76 -12.57
CA ALA A 24 -2.10 6.90 -13.46
C ALA A 24 -1.10 6.66 -14.62
N ILE A 25 0.09 6.15 -14.32
CA ILE A 25 1.12 5.83 -15.32
C ILE A 25 0.59 4.83 -16.34
N ASP A 26 -0.07 3.78 -15.87
CA ASP A 26 -0.48 2.66 -16.72
C ASP A 26 -1.71 2.98 -17.55
N LEU A 27 -2.64 3.80 -17.03
CA LEU A 27 -3.74 4.36 -17.81
C LEU A 27 -3.21 5.29 -18.91
N VAL A 28 -2.25 6.17 -18.59
CA VAL A 28 -1.64 7.06 -19.60
C VAL A 28 -0.90 6.24 -20.66
N ALA A 29 -0.15 5.21 -20.26
CA ALA A 29 0.52 4.32 -21.19
C ALA A 29 -0.47 3.57 -22.08
N LEU A 30 -1.57 3.06 -21.53
CA LEU A 30 -2.63 2.37 -22.27
C LEU A 30 -3.28 3.30 -23.31
N VAL A 31 -3.66 4.52 -22.92
CA VAL A 31 -4.25 5.52 -23.84
C VAL A 31 -3.25 5.94 -24.92
N GLY A 32 -1.97 6.05 -24.58
CA GLY A 32 -0.88 6.36 -25.51
C GLY A 32 -0.42 5.18 -26.38
N GLY A 33 -1.06 4.00 -26.29
CA GLY A 33 -0.69 2.81 -27.05
C GLY A 33 0.66 2.19 -26.66
N SER A 34 1.19 2.54 -25.50
CA SER A 34 2.47 2.05 -24.98
C SER A 34 2.27 0.79 -24.13
N ALA A 35 3.00 -0.26 -24.44
CA ALA A 35 3.00 -1.49 -23.65
C ALA A 35 3.93 -1.36 -22.43
N VAL A 36 3.35 -1.40 -21.22
CA VAL A 36 4.07 -1.33 -19.94
C VAL A 36 4.81 -2.64 -19.58
N THR A 37 4.55 -3.73 -20.31
CA THR A 37 5.23 -5.02 -20.18
C THR A 37 6.54 -5.09 -20.97
N ARG A 38 6.88 -4.07 -21.78
CA ARG A 38 8.14 -4.01 -22.52
C ARG A 38 9.21 -3.28 -21.72
N ARG A 39 10.48 -3.54 -22.06
CA ARG A 39 11.65 -2.79 -21.57
C ARG A 39 11.77 -1.42 -22.25
N SER A 40 10.68 -0.66 -22.24
CA SER A 40 10.62 0.75 -22.65
C SER A 40 10.82 1.65 -21.43
N GLY A 41 10.97 2.96 -21.63
CA GLY A 41 11.01 3.93 -20.53
C GLY A 41 9.76 3.82 -19.64
N ALA A 42 8.57 3.85 -20.26
CA ALA A 42 7.29 3.73 -19.55
C ALA A 42 7.14 2.39 -18.82
N GLY A 43 7.46 1.26 -19.48
CA GLY A 43 7.35 -0.07 -18.86
C GLY A 43 8.37 -0.31 -17.75
N THR A 44 9.55 0.31 -17.84
CA THR A 44 10.56 0.28 -16.76
C THR A 44 10.07 1.10 -15.56
N ILE A 45 9.65 2.35 -15.77
CA ILE A 45 9.13 3.20 -14.68
C ILE A 45 7.96 2.51 -13.98
N SER A 46 6.96 2.07 -14.74
CA SER A 46 5.77 1.38 -14.22
C SER A 46 6.14 0.15 -13.39
N THR A 47 7.03 -0.71 -13.89
CA THR A 47 7.46 -1.92 -13.17
C THR A 47 8.19 -1.61 -11.87
N PHE A 48 9.10 -0.63 -11.86
CA PHE A 48 9.83 -0.27 -10.65
C PHE A 48 8.98 0.49 -9.63
N VAL A 49 7.98 1.25 -10.07
CA VAL A 49 6.95 1.83 -9.18
C VAL A 49 6.14 0.70 -8.52
N ALA A 50 5.73 -0.33 -9.26
CA ALA A 50 5.02 -1.48 -8.70
C ALA A 50 5.86 -2.25 -7.66
N LEU A 51 7.15 -2.45 -7.95
CA LEU A 51 8.08 -3.06 -6.99
C LEU A 51 8.26 -2.21 -5.73
N ALA A 52 8.44 -0.90 -5.88
CA ALA A 52 8.53 0.01 -4.75
C ALA A 52 7.25 -0.04 -3.90
N ALA A 53 6.07 -0.02 -4.52
CA ALA A 53 4.80 -0.15 -3.82
C ALA A 53 4.74 -1.42 -2.96
N GLY A 54 5.15 -2.56 -3.52
CA GLY A 54 5.22 -3.84 -2.79
C GLY A 54 6.19 -3.81 -1.62
N VAL A 55 7.42 -3.32 -1.82
CA VAL A 55 8.44 -3.22 -0.77
C VAL A 55 7.98 -2.31 0.37
N PHE A 56 7.45 -1.12 0.06
CA PHE A 56 6.95 -0.20 1.06
C PHE A 56 5.69 -0.73 1.76
N ALA A 57 4.83 -1.49 1.09
CA ALA A 57 3.67 -2.11 1.71
C ALA A 57 4.07 -3.17 2.75
N ILE A 58 5.05 -4.01 2.45
CA ILE A 58 5.60 -4.98 3.40
C ILE A 58 6.23 -4.29 4.61
N GLY A 59 7.03 -3.24 4.38
CA GLY A 59 7.57 -2.44 5.46
C GLY A 59 6.47 -1.82 6.33
N THR A 60 5.45 -1.26 5.70
CA THR A 60 4.30 -0.66 6.38
C THR A 60 3.56 -1.67 7.26
N TRP A 61 3.27 -2.86 6.74
CA TRP A 61 2.61 -3.93 7.50
C TRP A 61 3.47 -4.39 8.68
N PHE A 62 4.77 -4.62 8.47
CA PHE A 62 5.68 -5.03 9.53
C PHE A 62 5.74 -4.01 10.67
N PHE A 63 5.96 -2.73 10.36
CA PHE A 63 5.99 -1.68 11.38
C PHE A 63 4.60 -1.40 11.99
N GLY A 64 3.52 -1.72 11.28
CA GLY A 64 2.15 -1.66 11.79
C GLY A 64 1.91 -2.69 12.90
N GLY A 65 2.35 -3.94 12.68
CA GLY A 65 2.30 -4.99 13.70
C GLY A 65 3.06 -4.59 14.96
N LEU A 66 4.29 -4.09 14.83
CA LEU A 66 5.07 -3.60 15.98
C LEU A 66 4.40 -2.44 16.73
N ALA A 67 3.66 -1.58 16.02
CA ALA A 67 2.92 -0.49 16.64
C ALA A 67 1.65 -0.98 17.35
N LEU A 68 1.02 -2.04 16.84
CA LEU A 68 -0.12 -2.70 17.48
C LEU A 68 0.32 -3.47 18.73
N ASP A 69 1.39 -4.28 18.65
CA ASP A 69 1.98 -4.99 19.79
C ASP A 69 2.26 -4.02 20.97
N HIS A 70 2.77 -2.83 20.65
CA HIS A 70 3.03 -1.79 21.65
C HIS A 70 1.74 -1.28 22.31
N ALA A 71 0.67 -1.08 21.53
CA ALA A 71 -0.62 -0.65 22.04
C ALA A 71 -1.29 -1.75 22.89
N GLU A 72 -1.24 -3.00 22.43
CA GLU A 72 -1.78 -4.15 23.15
C GLU A 72 -1.08 -4.39 24.49
N ALA A 73 0.25 -4.25 24.52
CA ALA A 73 1.02 -4.29 25.77
C ALA A 73 0.62 -3.17 26.75
N ALA A 74 0.04 -2.08 26.26
CA ALA A 74 -0.54 -1.00 27.07
C ALA A 74 -2.03 -1.20 27.39
N GLY A 75 -2.62 -2.35 27.03
CA GLY A 75 -4.00 -2.74 27.32
C GLY A 75 -5.02 -2.36 26.25
N PHE A 76 -4.60 -1.93 25.06
CA PHE A 76 -5.49 -1.66 23.94
C PHE A 76 -5.99 -2.95 23.27
N SER A 77 -7.26 -3.00 22.88
CA SER A 77 -7.85 -4.08 22.08
C SER A 77 -9.08 -3.55 21.35
N SER A 78 -9.26 -3.93 20.08
CA SER A 78 -10.39 -3.49 19.26
C SER A 78 -10.55 -4.35 18.00
N ASP A 79 -11.78 -4.73 17.68
CA ASP A 79 -12.13 -5.38 16.39
C ASP A 79 -11.69 -4.55 15.18
N ILE A 80 -11.68 -3.21 15.29
CA ILE A 80 -11.21 -2.32 14.22
C ILE A 80 -9.72 -2.53 13.95
N ALA A 81 -8.93 -2.79 15.01
CA ALA A 81 -7.49 -3.01 14.89
C ALA A 81 -7.20 -4.35 14.22
N GLU A 82 -7.93 -5.41 14.59
CA GLU A 82 -7.83 -6.72 13.95
C GLU A 82 -8.21 -6.68 12.46
N ILE A 83 -9.28 -5.96 12.12
CA ILE A 83 -9.70 -5.75 10.72
C ILE A 83 -8.61 -4.98 9.96
N HIS A 84 -8.09 -3.89 10.53
CA HIS A 84 -7.04 -3.09 9.91
C HIS A 84 -5.75 -3.89 9.71
N GLU A 85 -5.33 -4.66 10.70
CA GLU A 85 -4.13 -5.51 10.62
C GLU A 85 -4.29 -6.57 9.53
N SER A 86 -5.43 -7.26 9.51
CA SER A 86 -5.75 -8.28 8.51
C SER A 86 -5.75 -7.70 7.09
N LEU A 87 -6.42 -6.55 6.90
CA LEU A 87 -6.41 -5.83 5.62
C LEU A 87 -5.02 -5.32 5.25
N GLY A 88 -4.23 -4.88 6.23
CA GLY A 88 -2.84 -4.47 6.08
C GLY A 88 -1.98 -5.61 5.53
N GLY A 89 -2.10 -6.81 6.09
CA GLY A 89 -1.43 -8.01 5.61
C GLY A 89 -1.86 -8.37 4.17
N ILE A 90 -3.17 -8.44 3.91
CA ILE A 90 -3.70 -8.73 2.57
C ILE A 90 -3.17 -7.72 1.53
N THR A 91 -3.20 -6.43 1.86
CA THR A 91 -2.70 -5.35 0.98
C THR A 91 -1.21 -5.51 0.72
N ALA A 92 -0.41 -5.75 1.76
CA ALA A 92 1.04 -5.86 1.65
C ALA A 92 1.47 -7.03 0.77
N PHE A 93 0.89 -8.22 1.00
CA PHE A 93 1.19 -9.39 0.17
C PHE A 93 0.64 -9.26 -1.25
N ALA A 94 -0.56 -8.68 -1.44
CA ALA A 94 -1.09 -8.41 -2.77
C ALA A 94 -0.16 -7.50 -3.58
N PHE A 95 0.35 -6.41 -2.98
CA PHE A 95 1.24 -5.48 -3.67
C PHE A 95 2.62 -6.08 -3.93
N LEU A 96 3.16 -6.87 -2.99
CA LEU A 96 4.41 -7.60 -3.21
C LEU A 96 4.29 -8.59 -4.38
N ILE A 97 3.25 -9.42 -4.37
CA ILE A 97 2.98 -10.38 -5.44
C ILE A 97 2.80 -9.64 -6.76
N TRP A 98 2.05 -8.53 -6.76
CA TRP A 98 1.86 -7.72 -7.97
C TRP A 98 3.18 -7.16 -8.49
N GLY A 99 4.02 -6.58 -7.64
CA GLY A 99 5.36 -6.10 -8.01
C GLY A 99 6.23 -7.20 -8.63
N ILE A 100 6.20 -8.42 -8.09
CA ILE A 100 6.92 -9.58 -8.63
C ILE A 100 6.35 -9.99 -10.00
N VAL A 101 5.02 -10.08 -10.12
CA VAL A 101 4.36 -10.38 -11.41
C VAL A 101 4.73 -9.35 -12.46
N ARG A 102 4.71 -8.06 -12.10
CA ARG A 102 5.14 -6.95 -12.95
C ARG A 102 6.59 -7.10 -13.41
N LEU A 103 7.50 -7.42 -12.49
CA LEU A 103 8.90 -7.67 -12.82
C LEU A 103 9.05 -8.85 -13.80
N VAL A 104 8.33 -9.95 -13.58
CA VAL A 104 8.35 -11.11 -14.48
C VAL A 104 7.84 -10.76 -15.88
N LEU A 105 6.72 -10.03 -15.98
CA LEU A 105 6.16 -9.58 -17.26
C LEU A 105 7.14 -8.67 -18.01
N TRP A 106 7.75 -7.71 -17.31
CA TRP A 106 8.76 -6.81 -17.87
C TRP A 106 10.02 -7.55 -18.33
N MET A 107 10.50 -8.53 -17.54
CA MET A 107 11.65 -9.35 -17.92
C MET A 107 11.39 -10.17 -19.19
N ARG A 108 10.15 -10.66 -19.38
CA ARG A 108 9.73 -11.38 -20.59
C ARG A 108 9.72 -10.49 -21.84
N ASN A 109 9.59 -9.17 -21.68
CA ASN A 109 9.67 -8.18 -22.75
C ASN A 109 8.75 -8.49 -23.95
N ARG A 110 7.50 -8.91 -23.67
CA ARG A 110 6.51 -9.24 -24.70
C ARG A 110 5.29 -8.33 -24.61
N ASP A 111 4.72 -8.03 -25.76
CA ASP A 111 3.49 -7.27 -25.89
C ASP A 111 2.30 -8.23 -25.98
N MET A 112 1.38 -8.11 -25.05
CA MET A 112 0.16 -8.92 -25.02
C MET A 112 -1.01 -7.98 -24.76
N ARG A 113 -1.75 -7.62 -25.81
CA ARG A 113 -2.82 -6.61 -25.75
C ARG A 113 -3.83 -6.85 -24.62
N VAL A 114 -4.18 -8.11 -24.35
CA VAL A 114 -5.08 -8.49 -23.24
C VAL A 114 -4.46 -8.16 -21.88
N VAL A 115 -3.17 -8.44 -21.71
CA VAL A 115 -2.42 -8.15 -20.48
C VAL A 115 -2.28 -6.65 -20.28
N THR A 116 -2.05 -5.88 -21.35
CA THR A 116 -1.94 -4.41 -21.29
C THR A 116 -3.22 -3.75 -20.76
N ILE A 117 -4.40 -4.32 -21.03
CA ILE A 117 -5.68 -3.81 -20.50
C ILE A 117 -5.94 -4.32 -19.08
N ALA A 118 -5.57 -5.56 -18.78
CA ALA A 118 -5.81 -6.16 -17.46
C ALA A 118 -4.99 -5.50 -16.34
N ILE A 119 -3.77 -5.06 -16.65
CA ILE A 119 -2.85 -4.42 -15.70
C ILE A 119 -3.48 -3.23 -14.95
N PRO A 120 -3.95 -2.16 -15.62
CA PRO A 120 -4.51 -1.00 -14.92
C PRO A 120 -5.80 -1.35 -14.15
N LEU A 121 -6.57 -2.36 -14.61
CA LEU A 121 -7.74 -2.83 -13.87
C LEU A 121 -7.35 -3.49 -12.54
N ILE A 122 -6.29 -4.30 -12.53
CA ILE A 122 -5.75 -4.91 -11.32
C ILE A 122 -5.22 -3.83 -10.36
N GLU A 123 -4.55 -2.82 -10.89
CA GLU A 123 -3.99 -1.72 -10.11
C GLU A 123 -5.11 -0.83 -9.49
N ILE A 124 -6.22 -0.63 -10.21
CA ILE A 124 -7.43 0.03 -9.67
C ILE A 124 -8.01 -0.79 -8.50
N CYS A 125 -8.12 -2.11 -8.64
CA CYS A 125 -8.51 -2.97 -7.52
C CYS A 125 -7.55 -2.84 -6.33
N GLY A 126 -6.25 -2.73 -6.59
CA GLY A 126 -5.23 -2.45 -5.57
C GLY A 126 -5.43 -1.08 -4.89
N ALA A 127 -5.81 -0.05 -5.64
CA ALA A 127 -6.13 1.27 -5.10
C ALA A 127 -7.36 1.23 -4.19
N PHE A 128 -8.41 0.49 -4.56
CA PHE A 128 -9.56 0.26 -3.69
C PHE A 128 -9.17 -0.48 -2.40
N LEU A 129 -8.34 -1.53 -2.52
CA LEU A 129 -7.88 -2.31 -1.38
C LEU A 129 -7.09 -1.44 -0.38
N VAL A 130 -6.09 -0.66 -0.83
CA VAL A 130 -5.33 0.20 0.08
C VAL A 130 -6.18 1.29 0.70
N THR A 131 -7.20 1.78 -0.02
CA THR A 131 -8.13 2.80 0.49
C THR A 131 -8.99 2.23 1.61
N ALA A 132 -9.50 1.00 1.45
CA ALA A 132 -10.22 0.31 2.51
C ALA A 132 -9.33 0.08 3.74
N THR A 133 -8.08 -0.35 3.54
CA THR A 133 -7.10 -0.52 4.63
C THR A 133 -6.82 0.80 5.35
N ALA A 134 -6.63 1.90 4.60
CA ALA A 134 -6.39 3.23 5.14
C ALA A 134 -7.59 3.80 5.89
N TYR A 135 -8.83 3.48 5.47
CA TYR A 135 -10.04 3.89 6.17
C TYR A 135 -10.05 3.36 7.61
N TYR A 136 -9.84 2.05 7.80
CA TYR A 136 -9.79 1.47 9.15
C TYR A 136 -8.59 1.98 9.96
N GLY A 137 -7.44 2.22 9.31
CA GLY A 137 -6.30 2.86 9.97
C GLY A 137 -6.61 4.27 10.45
N GLY A 138 -7.41 5.02 9.69
CA GLY A 138 -7.94 6.32 10.09
C GLY A 138 -8.83 6.24 11.32
N LEU A 139 -9.75 5.27 11.39
CA LEU A 139 -10.60 5.06 12.57
C LEU A 139 -9.78 4.77 13.84
N LEU A 140 -8.68 4.01 13.73
CA LEU A 140 -7.80 3.75 14.88
C LEU A 140 -7.19 5.03 15.45
N VAL A 141 -6.79 5.96 14.59
CA VAL A 141 -6.13 7.20 15.01
C VAL A 141 -7.14 8.27 15.43
N TYR A 142 -8.18 8.50 14.62
CA TYR A 142 -9.10 9.61 14.81
C TYR A 142 -10.22 9.30 15.81
N ASP A 143 -10.72 8.06 15.85
CA ASP A 143 -11.86 7.70 16.71
C ASP A 143 -11.40 7.03 18.00
N LEU A 144 -10.40 6.13 17.93
CA LEU A 144 -9.92 5.38 19.09
C LEU A 144 -8.68 6.00 19.77
N GLY A 145 -8.02 6.96 19.12
CA GLY A 145 -6.85 7.62 19.68
C GLY A 145 -5.64 6.70 19.91
N VAL A 146 -5.52 5.62 19.13
CA VAL A 146 -4.41 4.67 19.24
C VAL A 146 -3.09 5.37 18.91
N ASN A 147 -2.10 5.24 19.81
CA ASN A 147 -0.75 5.76 19.64
C ASN A 147 -0.66 7.28 19.38
N VAL A 148 -1.70 8.04 19.71
CA VAL A 148 -1.67 9.51 19.79
C VAL A 148 -1.65 9.94 21.25
N ALA A 149 -0.80 10.92 21.58
CA ALA A 149 -0.83 11.54 22.89
C ALA A 149 -2.23 12.14 23.10
N LYS A 150 -2.94 11.69 24.15
CA LYS A 150 -4.24 12.25 24.55
C LYS A 150 -4.18 13.79 24.51
N ALA A 151 -4.82 14.40 23.52
CA ALA A 151 -5.25 15.80 23.59
C ALA A 151 -6.52 15.92 24.47
N ALA A 152 -6.66 15.06 25.48
CA ALA A 152 -7.83 14.94 26.36
C ALA A 152 -7.39 15.05 27.82
N ALA A 153 -6.77 16.18 28.17
CA ALA A 153 -6.50 16.59 29.55
C ALA A 153 -6.60 18.11 29.77
N ILE A 154 -7.37 18.85 28.96
CA ILE A 154 -7.69 20.28 29.19
C ILE A 154 -9.19 20.57 28.98
N ALA A 155 -10.05 19.59 29.26
CA ALA A 155 -11.49 19.82 29.34
C ALA A 155 -12.06 18.96 30.48
N GLY A 156 -11.83 19.41 31.70
CA GLY A 156 -12.30 18.82 32.95
C GLY A 156 -11.92 19.70 34.11
#